data_AF-A0A7H8JXZ7-F1
#
_entry.id   AF-A0A7H8JXZ7-F1
#
_cell.length_a   1.000
_cell.length_b   1.000
_cell.length_c   1.000
_cell.angle_alpha   90.00
_cell.angle_beta   90.00
_cell.angle_gamma   90.00
#
_symmetry.space_group_name_H-M   'P 1'
#
loop_
_entity.id
_entity.type
_entity.pdbx_description
1 polymer ?
#
loop_
_entity_poly.entity_id
_entity_poly.type
_entity_poly.pdbx_seq_one_letter_code
_entity_poly.pdbx_strand_id
1 'polypeptide(L)'
;MPSRTTKSPFGLGSIRPTNPLAVVTALALAGSLFATATASASTDSPADTTGTKAGTKAGTKADTKADAKAAAGGIATTPPMGWNSWNAYGCDISDAKVREAADAMVSSGMKKAGYQYVIIDDCWSDGRDASGQLVPDSGKFPNGMKAVADYVHAKGLKFGMYAAPMTTTCANYTGSLGHEKQDAATFASWGVDYLKYDWCDSGGTLEEQRERFALMRDALKDTGRPILYNINPGSRHTAEYASKHDFGDYAHSTRIGEDLNTSWWTDGSGPSHYPMGTLNNIDLAAPLSFRSAPQRWNDWDMLQIGNGDMPAGEARAQFSLWAVGGSPLIAGNNIATMNDTTREILTNSALIEVDQSWGGSAGRRISRVGDAEVWAKPLADGDVAVALLNRGNSPRTVSTSAAALNLGGSASYALRDLWTGRTSTSSGPLSAEVPARDAVVYRVERKGSLNAPLPAGEHRAGDMNWAASYNGWGPVERNRSNGEQGAGDGRTLSLGGRTYEHGLGTNAESAVNLWLGGSCETFTAEVGVDDEVGAGRGSVQFGVYGDGKLLAYTEAKSGGEEPTVLSVSVQGVKSLELRVTGTVDGVDYDHADWAGARVSC
;
A
#
# COMPACT_ATOMS: atom_id res chain seq x y z
N MET A 1 -47.77 -42.29 -21.06
CA MET A 1 -48.87 -42.66 -20.13
C MET A 1 -48.51 -43.98 -19.45
N PRO A 2 -48.80 -44.18 -18.16
CA PRO A 2 -48.87 -43.18 -17.08
C PRO A 2 -48.15 -43.65 -15.77
N SER A 3 -47.46 -42.76 -15.06
CA SER A 3 -47.86 -42.09 -13.80
C SER A 3 -47.87 -42.96 -12.53
N ARG A 4 -47.22 -42.49 -11.46
CA ARG A 4 -47.95 -41.97 -10.29
C ARG A 4 -47.07 -41.16 -9.33
N THR A 5 -47.61 -39.99 -9.04
CA THR A 5 -47.34 -38.99 -8.00
C THR A 5 -47.68 -39.47 -6.59
N THR A 6 -46.99 -38.91 -5.58
CA THR A 6 -47.56 -38.41 -4.30
C THR A 6 -46.54 -37.47 -3.64
N LYS A 7 -46.75 -36.15 -3.67
CA LYS A 7 -47.39 -35.29 -2.66
C LYS A 7 -46.66 -35.22 -1.30
N SER A 8 -46.12 -34.03 -1.04
CA SER A 8 -45.78 -33.44 0.28
C SER A 8 -47.06 -33.19 1.11
N PRO A 9 -46.95 -32.95 2.44
CA PRO A 9 -47.07 -31.55 2.89
C PRO A 9 -46.22 -31.15 4.12
N PHE A 10 -45.79 -29.88 4.10
CA PHE A 10 -45.70 -28.85 5.16
C PHE A 10 -45.26 -29.16 6.61
N GLY A 11 -44.36 -28.30 7.10
CA GLY A 11 -44.21 -28.01 8.54
C GLY A 11 -43.04 -27.11 8.88
N LEU A 12 -43.17 -25.79 8.65
CA LEU A 12 -42.26 -24.75 9.17
C LEU A 12 -42.33 -24.71 10.71
N GLY A 13 -41.17 -24.80 11.36
CA GLY A 13 -41.00 -24.62 12.81
C GLY A 13 -39.80 -23.72 13.09
N SER A 14 -40.09 -22.43 13.32
CA SER A 14 -39.15 -21.41 13.80
C SER A 14 -38.64 -21.76 15.20
N ILE A 15 -37.33 -21.92 15.35
CA ILE A 15 -36.67 -21.99 16.67
C ILE A 15 -35.85 -20.71 16.86
N ARG A 16 -36.31 -19.86 17.78
CA ARG A 16 -35.52 -18.77 18.37
C ARG A 16 -34.53 -19.36 19.37
N PRO A 17 -33.25 -18.93 19.40
CA PRO A 17 -32.43 -19.06 20.58
C PRO A 17 -32.64 -17.85 21.50
N THR A 18 -32.94 -18.16 22.75
CA THR A 18 -33.05 -17.25 23.90
C THR A 18 -31.67 -16.84 24.41
N ASN A 19 -31.48 -15.54 24.68
CA ASN A 19 -30.38 -14.99 25.48
C ASN A 19 -30.34 -15.61 26.89
N PRO A 20 -29.15 -15.85 27.45
CA PRO A 20 -28.94 -15.75 28.89
C PRO A 20 -28.18 -14.46 29.24
N LEU A 21 -28.70 -13.79 30.27
CA LEU A 21 -28.10 -12.68 30.98
C LEU A 21 -26.66 -13.01 31.42
N ALA A 22 -25.74 -12.08 31.19
CA ALA A 22 -24.44 -12.07 31.86
C ALA A 22 -24.48 -11.09 33.04
N VAL A 23 -24.01 -11.61 34.17
CA VAL A 23 -23.96 -11.01 35.50
C VAL A 23 -22.90 -9.92 35.55
N VAL A 24 -23.30 -8.74 36.03
CA VAL A 24 -22.41 -7.65 36.42
C VAL A 24 -21.67 -8.05 37.69
N THR A 25 -20.34 -8.13 37.65
CA THR A 25 -19.49 -8.16 38.84
C THR A 25 -18.46 -7.03 38.73
N ALA A 26 -18.60 -6.04 39.60
CA ALA A 26 -17.63 -4.98 39.83
C ALA A 26 -16.48 -5.53 40.70
N LEU A 27 -15.23 -5.20 40.36
CA LEU A 27 -14.11 -5.25 41.30
C LEU A 27 -13.22 -4.02 41.12
N ALA A 28 -12.90 -3.38 42.25
CA ALA A 28 -12.23 -2.11 42.37
C ALA A 28 -10.70 -2.24 42.57
N LEU A 29 -10.00 -1.19 42.10
CA LEU A 29 -8.71 -0.60 42.50
C LEU A 29 -7.65 -1.40 43.28
N ALA A 30 -6.44 -1.40 42.72
CA ALA A 30 -5.17 -0.94 43.32
C ALA A 30 -4.17 -0.71 42.16
N GLY A 31 -3.42 0.38 41.98
CA GLY A 31 -2.84 1.30 42.94
C GLY A 31 -1.39 0.89 43.21
N SER A 32 -0.43 1.29 42.38
CA SER A 32 1.01 1.29 42.74
C SER A 32 1.82 2.25 41.88
N LEU A 33 2.54 3.12 42.61
CA LEU A 33 3.49 4.14 42.18
C LEU A 33 4.71 3.52 41.49
N PHE A 34 5.30 4.22 40.52
CA PHE A 34 6.75 4.19 40.31
C PHE A 34 7.31 5.60 40.14
N ALA A 35 8.44 5.79 40.81
CA ALA A 35 9.08 7.05 41.12
C ALA A 35 9.85 7.65 39.94
N THR A 36 9.95 8.97 40.00
CA THR A 36 10.80 9.85 39.20
C THR A 36 12.29 9.58 39.46
N ALA A 37 13.07 9.44 38.39
CA ALA A 37 14.52 9.56 38.43
C ALA A 37 14.94 10.83 37.67
N THR A 38 15.71 11.68 38.33
CA THR A 38 16.36 12.87 37.77
C THR A 38 17.89 12.68 37.79
N ALA A 39 18.58 13.50 37.00
CA ALA A 39 20.04 13.67 36.87
C ALA A 39 20.74 12.69 35.90
N SER A 40 21.70 13.08 35.06
CA SER A 40 22.37 14.36 34.83
C SER A 40 23.10 14.30 33.48
N ALA A 41 23.19 15.43 32.80
CA ALA A 41 24.08 15.66 31.66
C ALA A 41 25.55 15.50 32.07
N SER A 42 26.37 14.97 31.14
CA SER A 42 27.81 15.22 31.14
C SER A 42 28.23 15.67 29.74
N THR A 43 28.83 16.84 29.73
CA THR A 43 29.56 17.45 28.63
C THR A 43 30.94 16.80 28.51
N ASP A 44 31.43 16.59 27.30
CA ASP A 44 32.70 17.18 26.85
C ASP A 44 33.07 16.70 25.45
N SER A 45 33.21 17.66 24.54
CA SER A 45 34.17 17.57 23.43
C SER A 45 35.53 18.06 23.93
N PRO A 46 36.61 17.78 23.18
CA PRO A 46 37.13 18.91 22.41
C PRO A 46 37.58 18.57 20.98
N ALA A 47 37.47 19.59 20.14
CA ALA A 47 38.23 19.82 18.91
C ALA A 47 39.75 19.81 19.21
N ASP A 48 40.71 19.81 18.29
CA ASP A 48 40.87 20.39 16.96
C ASP A 48 42.25 19.90 16.46
N THR A 49 42.56 19.98 15.16
CA THR A 49 43.86 20.45 14.62
C THR A 49 44.06 20.13 13.12
N THR A 50 43.82 21.17 12.32
CA THR A 50 44.75 21.82 11.35
C THR A 50 45.53 21.05 10.26
N GLY A 51 45.33 21.51 9.00
CA GLY A 51 46.37 21.75 7.97
C GLY A 51 46.74 20.56 7.05
N THR A 52 47.00 20.65 5.74
CA THR A 52 47.41 21.75 4.84
C THR A 52 47.23 21.33 3.36
N LYS A 53 47.16 22.33 2.47
CA LYS A 53 47.02 22.35 0.99
C LYS A 53 47.93 21.42 0.17
N ALA A 54 47.42 20.95 -0.99
CA ALA A 54 47.81 21.38 -2.36
C ALA A 54 47.64 20.27 -3.43
N GLY A 55 47.14 20.62 -4.63
CA GLY A 55 47.36 19.82 -5.85
C GLY A 55 46.21 19.75 -6.85
N THR A 56 46.08 20.77 -7.70
CA THR A 56 45.17 20.77 -8.85
C THR A 56 45.72 19.90 -9.98
N LYS A 57 44.96 18.90 -10.46
CA LYS A 57 45.04 18.42 -11.84
C LYS A 57 43.64 18.21 -12.40
N ALA A 58 43.39 18.89 -13.52
CA ALA A 58 42.16 18.83 -14.30
C ALA A 58 41.92 17.41 -14.83
N GLY A 59 40.73 16.87 -14.54
CA GLY A 59 40.17 15.67 -15.12
C GLY A 59 38.70 15.93 -15.40
N THR A 60 38.30 15.67 -16.64
CA THR A 60 36.94 15.62 -17.20
C THR A 60 35.82 15.38 -16.17
N LYS A 61 34.90 16.34 -16.05
CA LYS A 61 33.59 16.16 -15.38
C LYS A 61 32.79 15.12 -16.15
N ALA A 62 32.83 13.87 -15.70
CA ALA A 62 31.75 12.92 -15.89
C ALA A 62 30.63 13.28 -14.90
N ASP A 63 29.39 13.27 -15.37
CA ASP A 63 28.20 13.58 -14.59
C ASP A 63 28.00 12.60 -13.42
N THR A 64 28.52 12.92 -12.25
CA THR A 64 28.30 12.19 -11.00
C THR A 64 26.98 12.56 -10.29
N LYS A 65 25.95 12.94 -11.05
CA LYS A 65 24.62 13.22 -10.48
C LYS A 65 23.71 11.99 -10.36
N ALA A 66 24.16 10.82 -10.83
CA ALA A 66 23.37 9.59 -10.81
C ALA A 66 23.57 8.71 -9.56
N ASP A 67 24.63 8.90 -8.78
CA ASP A 67 25.00 7.95 -7.71
C ASP A 67 24.72 8.44 -6.28
N ALA A 68 23.95 9.53 -6.11
CA ALA A 68 23.71 10.15 -4.80
C ALA A 68 22.26 10.04 -4.27
N LYS A 69 21.40 9.18 -4.85
CA LYS A 69 20.01 8.99 -4.38
C LYS A 69 19.76 7.70 -3.57
N ALA A 70 20.79 6.89 -3.31
CA ALA A 70 20.65 5.58 -2.63
C ALA A 70 20.99 5.58 -1.13
N ALA A 71 21.27 6.74 -0.50
CA ALA A 71 21.78 6.80 0.87
C ALA A 71 21.03 7.78 1.80
N ALA A 72 19.70 7.67 1.85
CA ALA A 72 18.91 8.12 3.00
C ALA A 72 18.24 6.87 3.62
N GLY A 73 18.92 6.29 4.61
CA GLY A 73 18.69 4.93 5.10
C GLY A 73 17.34 4.71 5.79
N GLY A 74 16.48 3.92 5.15
CA GLY A 74 15.29 3.31 5.73
C GLY A 74 14.86 2.09 4.90
N ILE A 75 14.31 1.06 5.55
CA ILE A 75 13.72 -0.10 4.85
C ILE A 75 12.38 0.35 4.24
N ALA A 76 12.08 -0.12 3.02
CA ALA A 76 10.79 0.07 2.36
C ALA A 76 10.30 1.53 2.26
N THR A 77 11.21 2.51 2.13
CA THR A 77 10.82 3.91 1.90
C THR A 77 10.10 4.14 0.58
N THR A 78 10.23 3.20 -0.35
CA THR A 78 9.46 3.03 -1.60
C THR A 78 8.98 1.58 -1.69
N PRO A 79 8.02 1.25 -2.58
CA PRO A 79 7.56 -0.13 -2.75
C PRO A 79 8.74 -1.07 -3.06
N PRO A 80 8.84 -2.24 -2.40
CA PRO A 80 9.93 -3.19 -2.64
C PRO A 80 9.90 -3.73 -4.07
N MET A 81 11.08 -3.92 -4.66
CA MET A 81 11.23 -4.51 -6.00
C MET A 81 12.13 -5.73 -5.96
N GLY A 82 11.71 -6.83 -6.59
CA GLY A 82 12.44 -8.08 -6.50
C GLY A 82 11.85 -9.20 -7.34
N TRP A 83 12.25 -10.41 -7.02
CA TRP A 83 11.78 -11.65 -7.62
C TRP A 83 11.51 -12.67 -6.51
N ASN A 84 10.47 -13.48 -6.71
CA ASN A 84 10.13 -14.58 -5.80
C ASN A 84 10.02 -15.90 -6.58
N SER A 85 10.51 -16.98 -5.99
CA SER A 85 10.64 -18.29 -6.64
C SER A 85 9.34 -19.05 -6.86
N TRP A 86 8.26 -18.74 -6.14
CA TRP A 86 7.07 -19.59 -6.03
C TRP A 86 6.39 -19.86 -7.37
N ASN A 87 6.03 -18.80 -8.09
CA ASN A 87 5.27 -18.92 -9.34
C ASN A 87 6.07 -19.60 -10.47
N ALA A 88 7.41 -19.56 -10.40
CA ALA A 88 8.30 -20.19 -11.38
C ALA A 88 8.60 -21.66 -11.04
N TYR A 89 8.76 -22.00 -9.76
CA TYR A 89 9.37 -23.26 -9.35
C TYR A 89 8.58 -24.04 -8.28
N GLY A 90 7.67 -23.41 -7.54
CA GLY A 90 7.00 -24.02 -6.40
C GLY A 90 8.00 -24.70 -5.46
N CYS A 91 7.73 -25.95 -5.08
CA CYS A 91 8.65 -26.74 -4.24
C CYS A 91 9.90 -27.27 -4.97
N ASP A 92 9.97 -27.17 -6.29
CA ASP A 92 11.16 -27.54 -7.09
C ASP A 92 12.17 -26.37 -7.09
N ILE A 93 12.47 -25.82 -5.91
CA ILE A 93 13.48 -24.78 -5.71
C ILE A 93 14.80 -25.40 -5.26
N SER A 94 15.93 -24.81 -5.66
CA SER A 94 17.27 -25.27 -5.29
C SER A 94 18.28 -24.12 -5.29
N ASP A 95 19.43 -24.33 -4.65
CA ASP A 95 20.55 -23.37 -4.65
C ASP A 95 20.91 -22.93 -6.08
N ALA A 96 21.01 -23.88 -7.01
CA ALA A 96 21.33 -23.60 -8.41
C ALA A 96 20.33 -22.64 -9.08
N LYS A 97 19.02 -22.86 -8.89
CA LYS A 97 17.97 -22.00 -9.45
C LYS A 97 17.99 -20.60 -8.86
N VAL A 98 18.28 -20.47 -7.56
CA VAL A 98 18.38 -19.17 -6.90
C VAL A 98 19.60 -18.39 -7.41
N ARG A 99 20.74 -19.05 -7.59
CA ARG A 99 21.94 -18.42 -8.17
C ARG A 99 21.71 -17.99 -9.61
N GLU A 100 21.06 -18.83 -10.40
CA GLU A 100 20.69 -18.52 -11.79
C GLU A 100 19.74 -17.31 -11.85
N ALA A 101 18.72 -17.25 -10.99
CA ALA A 101 17.83 -16.09 -10.89
C ALA A 101 18.59 -14.82 -10.48
N ALA A 102 19.52 -14.91 -9.52
CA ALA A 102 20.36 -13.78 -9.12
C ALA A 102 21.25 -13.27 -10.26
N ASP A 103 21.85 -14.19 -11.04
CA ASP A 103 22.64 -13.85 -12.22
C ASP A 103 21.78 -13.23 -13.32
N ALA A 104 20.59 -13.79 -13.57
CA ALA A 104 19.62 -13.27 -14.53
C ALA A 104 19.12 -11.87 -14.16
N MET A 105 18.87 -11.61 -12.87
CA MET A 105 18.46 -10.28 -12.39
C MET A 105 19.52 -9.21 -12.70
N VAL A 106 20.81 -9.57 -12.63
CA VAL A 106 21.91 -8.67 -13.02
C VAL A 106 22.00 -8.53 -14.54
N SER A 107 22.09 -9.65 -15.26
CA SER A 107 22.40 -9.67 -16.70
C SER A 107 21.27 -9.13 -17.58
N SER A 108 20.01 -9.29 -17.16
CA SER A 108 18.84 -8.76 -17.86
C SER A 108 18.64 -7.25 -17.68
N GLY A 109 19.38 -6.61 -16.77
CA GLY A 109 19.19 -5.20 -16.42
C GLY A 109 18.09 -4.93 -15.40
N MET A 110 17.38 -5.95 -14.89
CA MET A 110 16.40 -5.78 -13.80
C MET A 110 17.03 -5.14 -12.57
N LYS A 111 18.24 -5.56 -12.17
CA LYS A 111 18.96 -4.90 -11.07
C LYS A 111 19.16 -3.40 -11.32
N LYS A 112 19.56 -3.03 -12.53
CA LYS A 112 19.74 -1.62 -12.92
C LYS A 112 18.42 -0.86 -12.91
N ALA A 113 17.31 -1.53 -13.22
CA ALA A 113 15.97 -0.96 -13.18
C ALA A 113 15.45 -0.75 -11.75
N GLY A 114 16.00 -1.44 -10.74
CA GLY A 114 15.66 -1.24 -9.31
C GLY A 114 15.36 -2.53 -8.55
N TYR A 115 15.26 -3.67 -9.24
CA TYR A 115 15.02 -4.98 -8.61
C TYR A 115 16.21 -5.37 -7.72
N GLN A 116 15.96 -5.60 -6.44
CA GLN A 116 17.04 -5.84 -5.47
C GLN A 116 16.84 -7.10 -4.63
N TYR A 117 15.61 -7.56 -4.42
CA TYR A 117 15.35 -8.73 -3.57
C TYR A 117 15.25 -10.03 -4.40
N VAL A 118 16.02 -11.05 -4.03
CA VAL A 118 15.90 -12.44 -4.53
C VAL A 118 15.31 -13.27 -3.39
N ILE A 119 14.02 -13.60 -3.50
CA ILE A 119 13.22 -14.18 -2.42
C ILE A 119 12.97 -15.66 -2.69
N ILE A 120 13.45 -16.53 -1.80
CA ILE A 120 13.06 -17.94 -1.78
C ILE A 120 11.74 -18.05 -1.02
N ASP A 121 10.76 -18.69 -1.67
CA ASP A 121 9.45 -18.97 -1.07
C ASP A 121 9.44 -20.29 -0.28
N ASP A 122 8.29 -20.92 -0.10
CA ASP A 122 8.13 -22.15 0.69
C ASP A 122 8.98 -23.35 0.18
N CYS A 123 8.96 -24.45 0.92
CA CYS A 123 9.62 -25.73 0.59
C CYS A 123 11.15 -25.74 0.66
N TRP A 124 11.78 -24.82 1.39
CA TRP A 124 13.24 -24.72 1.49
C TRP A 124 13.86 -25.52 2.66
N SER A 125 13.09 -25.82 3.70
CA SER A 125 13.57 -26.40 4.97
C SER A 125 13.40 -27.92 5.05
N ASP A 126 14.12 -28.58 5.96
CA ASP A 126 13.98 -30.01 6.31
C ASP A 126 13.75 -30.20 7.83
N GLY A 127 13.09 -29.23 8.46
CA GLY A 127 12.75 -29.29 9.88
C GLY A 127 13.67 -28.49 10.78
N ARG A 128 13.84 -29.00 12.01
CA ARG A 128 14.67 -28.40 13.06
C ARG A 128 15.73 -29.41 13.51
N ASP A 129 16.91 -28.91 13.83
CA ASP A 129 17.96 -29.73 14.46
C ASP A 129 17.67 -29.99 15.95
N ALA A 130 18.58 -30.70 16.62
CA ALA A 130 18.46 -31.01 18.05
C ALA A 130 18.45 -29.79 18.97
N SER A 131 18.89 -28.61 18.50
CA SER A 131 18.83 -27.34 19.23
C SER A 131 17.52 -26.56 18.96
N GLY A 132 16.66 -27.09 18.09
CA GLY A 132 15.43 -26.43 17.64
C GLY A 132 15.65 -25.41 16.52
N GLN A 133 16.85 -25.30 15.96
CA GLN A 133 17.15 -24.35 14.88
C GLN A 133 16.63 -24.88 13.55
N LEU A 134 16.03 -24.02 12.72
CA LEU A 134 15.62 -24.36 11.35
C LEU A 134 16.80 -24.83 10.52
N VAL A 135 16.63 -25.92 9.78
CA VAL A 135 17.64 -26.50 8.90
C VAL A 135 17.15 -26.46 7.45
N PRO A 136 17.95 -25.97 6.49
CA PRO A 136 17.61 -26.08 5.08
C PRO A 136 17.70 -27.52 4.58
N ASP A 137 16.86 -27.88 3.61
CA ASP A 137 16.95 -29.18 2.92
C ASP A 137 18.33 -29.31 2.25
N SER A 138 19.12 -30.28 2.71
CA SER A 138 20.49 -30.49 2.24
C SER A 138 20.57 -31.02 0.80
N GLY A 139 19.51 -31.62 0.27
CA GLY A 139 19.40 -32.00 -1.13
C GLY A 139 19.16 -30.80 -2.04
N LYS A 140 18.38 -29.80 -1.57
CA LYS A 140 18.11 -28.56 -2.31
C LYS A 140 19.21 -27.50 -2.12
N PHE A 141 19.77 -27.42 -0.92
CA PHE A 141 20.71 -26.39 -0.47
C PHE A 141 21.89 -27.02 0.29
N PRO A 142 22.77 -27.77 -0.40
CA PRO A 142 23.83 -28.56 0.22
C PRO A 142 24.87 -27.74 1.01
N ASN A 143 24.97 -26.44 0.72
CA ASN A 143 25.90 -25.52 1.41
C ASN A 143 25.19 -24.60 2.41
N GLY A 144 23.90 -24.82 2.68
CA GLY A 144 23.07 -24.02 3.58
C GLY A 144 22.73 -22.62 3.06
N MET A 145 21.81 -21.94 3.75
CA MET A 145 21.24 -20.67 3.29
C MET A 145 22.21 -19.50 3.34
N LYS A 146 23.16 -19.51 4.29
CA LYS A 146 24.20 -18.48 4.33
C LYS A 146 25.03 -18.44 3.03
N ALA A 147 25.37 -19.59 2.46
CA ALA A 147 26.13 -19.65 1.21
C ALA A 147 25.33 -19.15 0.00
N VAL A 148 24.01 -19.22 0.05
CA VAL A 148 23.11 -18.63 -0.96
C VAL A 148 23.04 -17.12 -0.78
N ALA A 149 22.80 -16.67 0.45
CA ALA A 149 22.77 -15.25 0.81
C ALA A 149 24.06 -14.53 0.43
N ASP A 150 25.22 -15.09 0.80
CA ASP A 150 26.54 -14.56 0.48
C ASP A 150 26.74 -14.40 -1.05
N TYR A 151 26.20 -15.32 -1.86
CA TYR A 151 26.25 -15.23 -3.31
C TYR A 151 25.37 -14.11 -3.85
N VAL A 152 24.12 -14.03 -3.38
CA VAL A 152 23.17 -12.96 -3.74
C VAL A 152 23.77 -11.59 -3.37
N HIS A 153 24.35 -11.47 -2.18
CA HIS A 153 25.05 -10.24 -1.73
C HIS A 153 26.27 -9.92 -2.59
N ALA A 154 27.05 -10.91 -3.01
CA ALA A 154 28.18 -10.70 -3.91
C ALA A 154 27.77 -10.15 -5.29
N LYS A 155 26.51 -10.36 -5.70
CA LYS A 155 25.91 -9.73 -6.89
C LYS A 155 25.38 -8.32 -6.62
N GLY A 156 25.50 -7.82 -5.39
CA GLY A 156 24.92 -6.56 -4.91
C GLY A 156 23.40 -6.57 -4.90
N LEU A 157 22.80 -7.74 -4.67
CA LEU A 157 21.38 -7.96 -4.44
C LEU A 157 21.16 -8.26 -2.95
N LYS A 158 19.89 -8.36 -2.56
CA LYS A 158 19.41 -8.66 -1.21
C LYS A 158 18.71 -10.01 -1.20
N PHE A 159 18.89 -10.77 -0.13
CA PHE A 159 18.38 -12.13 -0.02
C PHE A 159 17.10 -12.19 0.81
N GLY A 160 16.08 -12.86 0.31
CA GLY A 160 14.80 -13.04 0.98
C GLY A 160 14.46 -14.49 1.27
N MET A 161 13.73 -14.72 2.36
CA MET A 161 13.24 -16.03 2.77
C MET A 161 11.75 -15.99 3.10
N TYR A 162 11.20 -17.18 3.34
CA TYR A 162 9.79 -17.42 3.66
C TYR A 162 9.64 -18.21 4.96
N ALA A 163 8.61 -17.89 5.75
CA ALA A 163 8.13 -18.69 6.88
C ALA A 163 6.64 -18.43 7.15
N ALA A 164 6.08 -19.05 8.20
CA ALA A 164 4.69 -18.84 8.63
C ALA A 164 4.55 -18.88 10.17
N PRO A 165 3.59 -18.16 10.78
CA PRO A 165 3.29 -18.17 12.22
C PRO A 165 2.45 -19.39 12.65
N MET A 166 2.80 -20.55 12.13
CA MET A 166 2.12 -21.82 12.33
C MET A 166 3.14 -22.91 12.64
N THR A 167 2.69 -24.08 13.08
CA THR A 167 3.57 -25.25 13.19
C THR A 167 4.07 -25.70 11.82
N THR A 168 3.26 -25.48 10.78
CA THR A 168 3.62 -25.74 9.40
C THR A 168 3.33 -24.58 8.47
N THR A 169 4.11 -24.44 7.41
CA THR A 169 3.87 -23.52 6.30
C THR A 169 2.70 -23.98 5.43
N CYS A 170 2.35 -23.18 4.41
CA CYS A 170 1.26 -23.46 3.48
C CYS A 170 1.51 -24.77 2.70
N ALA A 171 2.77 -25.09 2.39
CA ALA A 171 3.17 -26.34 1.75
C ALA A 171 3.53 -27.47 2.74
N ASN A 172 3.15 -27.35 4.02
CA ASN A 172 3.39 -28.33 5.09
C ASN A 172 4.87 -28.53 5.49
N TYR A 173 5.73 -27.51 5.33
CA TYR A 173 7.09 -27.49 5.88
C TYR A 173 7.09 -26.88 7.28
N THR A 174 8.21 -26.95 8.01
CA THR A 174 8.26 -26.45 9.39
C THR A 174 8.05 -24.93 9.46
N GLY A 175 7.03 -24.51 10.21
CA GLY A 175 6.75 -23.10 10.49
C GLY A 175 7.43 -22.62 11.78
N SER A 176 7.16 -21.35 12.13
CA SER A 176 7.88 -20.60 13.17
C SER A 176 7.12 -20.43 14.48
N LEU A 177 5.91 -21.00 14.62
CA LEU A 177 5.11 -20.82 15.84
C LEU A 177 5.88 -21.28 17.09
N GLY A 178 6.06 -20.37 18.05
CA GLY A 178 6.78 -20.60 19.31
C GLY A 178 8.31 -20.57 19.18
N HIS A 179 8.84 -20.31 17.99
CA HIS A 179 10.28 -20.22 17.70
C HIS A 179 10.66 -18.87 17.06
N GLU A 180 9.80 -17.86 17.12
CA GLU A 180 9.92 -16.62 16.36
C GLU A 180 11.27 -15.91 16.61
N LYS A 181 11.70 -15.81 17.88
CA LYS A 181 12.99 -15.23 18.25
C LYS A 181 14.18 -16.05 17.75
N GLN A 182 14.09 -17.38 17.82
CA GLN A 182 15.15 -18.28 17.37
C GLN A 182 15.27 -18.26 15.84
N ASP A 183 14.14 -18.27 15.14
CA ASP A 183 14.08 -18.26 13.68
C ASP A 183 14.53 -16.90 13.13
N ALA A 184 14.10 -15.78 13.73
CA ALA A 184 14.59 -14.45 13.40
C ALA A 184 16.12 -14.34 13.54
N ALA A 185 16.68 -14.83 14.66
CA ALA A 185 18.13 -14.86 14.86
C ALA A 185 18.83 -15.75 13.82
N THR A 186 18.22 -16.87 13.44
CA THR A 186 18.72 -17.77 12.38
C THR A 186 18.76 -17.06 11.03
N PHE A 187 17.65 -16.42 10.62
CA PHE A 187 17.59 -15.63 9.40
C PHE A 187 18.64 -14.50 9.38
N ALA A 188 18.78 -13.76 10.48
CA ALA A 188 19.78 -12.72 10.60
C ALA A 188 21.22 -13.28 10.48
N SER A 189 21.49 -14.45 11.08
CA SER A 189 22.80 -15.10 11.01
C SER A 189 23.16 -15.60 9.61
N TRP A 190 22.16 -15.97 8.81
CA TRP A 190 22.34 -16.33 7.40
C TRP A 190 22.48 -15.12 6.49
N GLY A 191 22.18 -13.91 6.97
CA GLY A 191 22.25 -12.69 6.17
C GLY A 191 20.97 -12.37 5.39
N VAL A 192 19.81 -12.85 5.84
CA VAL A 192 18.51 -12.52 5.24
C VAL A 192 18.23 -11.02 5.34
N ASP A 193 17.66 -10.43 4.30
CA ASP A 193 17.29 -9.01 4.18
C ASP A 193 15.78 -8.80 4.00
N TYR A 194 15.03 -9.88 3.76
CA TYR A 194 13.59 -9.87 3.52
C TYR A 194 12.98 -11.16 4.07
N LEU A 195 11.87 -11.06 4.81
CA LEU A 195 11.06 -12.20 5.22
C LEU A 195 9.62 -12.03 4.69
N LYS A 196 9.18 -12.94 3.83
CA LYS A 196 7.76 -13.20 3.55
C LYS A 196 7.22 -14.08 4.68
N TYR A 197 6.10 -13.71 5.28
CA TYR A 197 5.54 -14.41 6.42
C TYR A 197 4.03 -14.62 6.27
N ASP A 198 3.63 -15.87 6.02
CA ASP A 198 2.33 -16.19 5.42
C ASP A 198 1.31 -16.70 6.43
N TRP A 199 0.04 -16.34 6.27
CA TRP A 199 -1.04 -16.86 7.10
C TRP A 199 -1.70 -18.08 6.46
N CYS A 200 -1.28 -19.26 6.88
CA CYS A 200 -1.69 -20.52 6.26
C CYS A 200 -2.86 -21.23 6.97
N ASP A 201 -3.73 -20.49 7.67
CA ASP A 201 -4.82 -21.05 8.47
C ASP A 201 -6.16 -20.34 8.22
N SER A 202 -7.22 -21.12 8.00
CA SER A 202 -8.59 -20.60 7.85
C SER A 202 -9.38 -20.57 9.17
N GLY A 203 -8.85 -21.15 10.25
CA GLY A 203 -9.53 -21.29 11.54
C GLY A 203 -9.06 -20.32 12.64
N GLY A 204 -7.88 -19.73 12.50
CA GLY A 204 -7.33 -18.80 13.50
C GLY A 204 -8.10 -17.48 13.58
N THR A 205 -8.11 -16.90 14.77
CA THR A 205 -8.79 -15.63 15.07
C THR A 205 -7.97 -14.43 14.61
N LEU A 206 -8.64 -13.29 14.42
CA LEU A 206 -7.98 -12.01 14.11
C LEU A 206 -6.95 -11.60 15.18
N GLU A 207 -7.24 -11.88 16.46
CA GLU A 207 -6.34 -11.58 17.58
C GLU A 207 -5.07 -12.42 17.50
N GLU A 208 -5.20 -13.73 17.25
CA GLU A 208 -4.04 -14.61 17.04
C GLU A 208 -3.20 -14.19 15.84
N GLN A 209 -3.86 -13.80 14.73
CA GLN A 209 -3.16 -13.33 13.54
C GLN A 209 -2.32 -12.08 13.84
N ARG A 210 -2.91 -11.10 14.52
CA ARG A 210 -2.22 -9.87 14.96
C ARG A 210 -1.08 -10.15 15.93
N GLU A 211 -1.33 -10.98 16.94
CA GLU A 211 -0.33 -11.34 17.94
C GLU A 211 0.90 -11.98 17.28
N ARG A 212 0.70 -12.98 16.43
CA ARG A 212 1.81 -13.73 15.84
C ARG A 212 2.59 -12.93 14.80
N PHE A 213 1.94 -12.07 14.02
CA PHE A 213 2.64 -11.11 13.17
C PHE A 213 3.48 -10.12 14.00
N ALA A 214 2.95 -9.63 15.13
CA ALA A 214 3.72 -8.76 16.03
C ALA A 214 4.92 -9.47 16.65
N LEU A 215 4.78 -10.72 17.07
CA LEU A 215 5.87 -11.51 17.65
C LEU A 215 7.06 -11.64 16.70
N MET A 216 6.80 -11.99 15.43
CA MET A 216 7.87 -12.09 14.43
C MET A 216 8.43 -10.70 14.05
N ARG A 217 7.59 -9.66 13.92
CA ARG A 217 8.06 -8.28 13.71
C ARG A 217 9.07 -7.86 14.77
N ASP A 218 8.73 -8.06 16.03
CA ASP A 218 9.57 -7.66 17.16
C ASP A 218 10.82 -8.53 17.24
N ALA A 219 10.69 -9.84 17.00
CA ALA A 219 11.83 -10.76 16.91
C ALA A 219 12.84 -10.36 15.82
N LEU A 220 12.37 -9.98 14.62
CA LEU A 220 13.23 -9.49 13.54
C LEU A 220 13.95 -8.20 13.93
N LYS A 221 13.24 -7.26 14.55
CA LYS A 221 13.81 -6.00 15.04
C LYS A 221 14.90 -6.24 16.09
N ASP A 222 14.67 -7.17 17.02
CA ASP A 222 15.60 -7.52 18.10
C ASP A 222 16.92 -8.11 17.58
N THR A 223 16.97 -8.63 16.34
CA THR A 223 18.23 -9.10 15.73
C THR A 223 19.22 -7.97 15.44
N GLY A 224 18.75 -6.73 15.35
CA GLY A 224 19.56 -5.58 14.92
C GLY A 224 19.91 -5.55 13.43
N ARG A 225 19.55 -6.59 12.66
CA ARG A 225 19.70 -6.60 11.19
C ARG A 225 18.47 -5.96 10.53
N PRO A 226 18.63 -5.03 9.59
CA PRO A 226 17.52 -4.51 8.79
C PRO A 226 16.91 -5.60 7.88
N ILE A 227 15.82 -6.23 8.33
CA ILE A 227 15.07 -7.23 7.56
C ILE A 227 13.72 -6.63 7.17
N LEU A 228 13.45 -6.54 5.86
CA LEU A 228 12.14 -6.16 5.37
C LEU A 228 11.14 -7.24 5.74
N TYR A 229 10.07 -6.84 6.42
CA TYR A 229 9.02 -7.74 6.84
C TYR A 229 7.79 -7.57 5.95
N ASN A 230 7.44 -8.62 5.21
CA ASN A 230 6.28 -8.69 4.34
C ASN A 230 5.34 -9.79 4.83
N ILE A 231 4.12 -9.42 5.19
CA ILE A 231 3.14 -10.37 5.75
C ILE A 231 2.04 -10.66 4.74
N ASN A 232 1.47 -11.85 4.84
CA ASN A 232 0.27 -12.22 4.10
C ASN A 232 -0.90 -12.59 5.02
N PRO A 233 -1.64 -11.59 5.55
CA PRO A 233 -2.85 -11.84 6.32
C PRO A 233 -4.06 -12.17 5.43
N GLY A 234 -3.95 -11.99 4.11
CA GLY A 234 -5.06 -12.10 3.16
C GLY A 234 -5.34 -13.53 2.68
N SER A 235 -4.39 -14.44 2.86
CA SER A 235 -4.55 -15.87 2.54
C SER A 235 -5.75 -16.48 3.24
N ARG A 236 -6.60 -17.19 2.49
CA ARG A 236 -7.81 -17.88 2.97
C ARG A 236 -8.89 -16.96 3.54
N HIS A 237 -8.87 -15.68 3.19
CA HIS A 237 -9.80 -14.67 3.69
C HIS A 237 -10.58 -13.94 2.58
N THR A 238 -11.79 -13.48 2.92
CA THR A 238 -12.69 -12.82 1.97
C THR A 238 -12.29 -11.37 1.70
N ALA A 239 -12.87 -10.77 0.65
CA ALA A 239 -12.70 -9.35 0.38
C ALA A 239 -13.20 -8.46 1.53
N GLU A 240 -14.25 -8.89 2.24
CA GLU A 240 -14.76 -8.20 3.42
C GLU A 240 -13.75 -8.22 4.59
N TYR A 241 -13.04 -9.33 4.77
CA TYR A 241 -11.97 -9.42 5.76
C TYR A 241 -10.86 -8.42 5.44
N ALA A 242 -10.38 -8.41 4.20
CA ALA A 242 -9.38 -7.47 3.72
C ALA A 242 -9.83 -6.01 3.88
N SER A 243 -11.11 -5.70 3.60
CA SER A 243 -11.62 -4.33 3.74
C SER A 243 -11.78 -3.88 5.19
N LYS A 244 -12.00 -4.79 6.14
CA LYS A 244 -12.19 -4.43 7.57
C LYS A 244 -10.91 -4.39 8.40
N HIS A 245 -9.84 -5.03 7.93
CA HIS A 245 -8.65 -5.24 8.76
C HIS A 245 -7.39 -4.72 8.07
N ASP A 246 -6.82 -3.66 8.65
CA ASP A 246 -5.52 -3.12 8.26
C ASP A 246 -4.42 -3.74 9.12
N PHE A 247 -3.37 -4.24 8.48
CA PHE A 247 -2.16 -4.79 9.12
C PHE A 247 -0.90 -3.95 8.85
N GLY A 248 -1.04 -2.72 8.34
CA GLY A 248 0.08 -1.82 8.06
C GLY A 248 0.95 -1.48 9.27
N ASP A 249 0.45 -1.64 10.51
CA ASP A 249 1.23 -1.48 11.75
C ASP A 249 2.16 -2.64 12.08
N TYR A 250 2.01 -3.77 11.40
CA TYR A 250 2.73 -5.00 11.71
C TYR A 250 3.92 -5.24 10.78
N ALA A 251 3.91 -4.65 9.58
CA ALA A 251 4.87 -4.98 8.53
C ALA A 251 5.19 -3.81 7.61
N HIS A 252 6.24 -3.97 6.81
CA HIS A 252 6.62 -2.99 5.79
C HIS A 252 5.78 -3.13 4.52
N SER A 253 5.18 -4.30 4.30
CA SER A 253 4.34 -4.62 3.15
C SER A 253 3.33 -5.71 3.54
N THR A 254 2.07 -5.55 3.17
CA THR A 254 0.97 -6.42 3.62
C THR A 254 0.13 -6.85 2.44
N ARG A 255 0.04 -8.16 2.18
CA ARG A 255 -0.87 -8.68 1.15
C ARG A 255 -2.31 -8.35 1.49
N ILE A 256 -3.02 -7.83 0.51
CA ILE A 256 -4.43 -7.42 0.67
C ILE A 256 -5.44 -8.49 0.24
N GLY A 257 -4.99 -9.58 -0.38
CA GLY A 257 -5.88 -10.61 -0.93
C GLY A 257 -5.17 -11.94 -1.19
N GLU A 258 -5.90 -12.83 -1.86
CA GLU A 258 -5.47 -14.18 -2.24
C GLU A 258 -4.42 -14.17 -3.37
N ASP A 259 -3.81 -15.34 -3.60
CA ASP A 259 -2.77 -15.50 -4.61
C ASP A 259 -3.30 -15.35 -6.03
N LEU A 260 -2.51 -14.68 -6.87
CA LEU A 260 -2.80 -14.50 -8.30
C LEU A 260 -2.52 -15.75 -9.14
N ASN A 261 -3.21 -15.84 -10.27
CA ASN A 261 -2.77 -16.60 -11.43
C ASN A 261 -2.72 -15.71 -12.69
N THR A 262 -2.43 -16.30 -13.85
CA THR A 262 -2.32 -15.60 -15.13
C THR A 262 -3.66 -15.17 -15.74
N SER A 263 -4.79 -15.34 -15.04
CA SER A 263 -6.11 -14.99 -15.57
C SER A 263 -6.32 -13.48 -15.56
N TRP A 264 -7.02 -12.97 -16.57
CA TRP A 264 -7.50 -11.59 -16.56
C TRP A 264 -8.53 -11.36 -15.44
N TRP A 265 -9.48 -12.29 -15.32
CA TRP A 265 -10.51 -12.34 -14.28
C TRP A 265 -10.89 -13.81 -14.03
N THR A 266 -11.01 -14.21 -12.78
CA THR A 266 -11.48 -15.56 -12.39
C THR A 266 -12.99 -15.53 -12.10
N ASP A 267 -13.74 -16.53 -12.58
CA ASP A 267 -15.18 -16.60 -12.43
C ASP A 267 -15.57 -17.00 -10.98
N GLY A 268 -16.14 -16.04 -10.25
CA GLY A 268 -16.52 -16.18 -8.84
C GLY A 268 -17.22 -14.95 -8.26
N SER A 269 -17.87 -14.16 -9.12
CA SER A 269 -18.69 -12.95 -8.87
C SER A 269 -18.18 -11.87 -7.89
N GLY A 270 -16.93 -11.95 -7.38
CA GLY A 270 -16.38 -11.00 -6.41
C GLY A 270 -14.87 -10.78 -6.52
N PRO A 271 -14.35 -9.77 -5.81
CA PRO A 271 -12.94 -9.36 -5.92
C PRO A 271 -11.96 -10.23 -5.13
N SER A 272 -12.41 -11.13 -4.24
CA SER A 272 -11.55 -12.12 -3.58
C SER A 272 -12.02 -13.53 -3.91
N HIS A 273 -11.15 -14.29 -4.59
CA HIS A 273 -11.34 -15.69 -4.97
C HIS A 273 -9.95 -16.33 -5.11
N TYR A 274 -9.74 -17.53 -4.58
CA TYR A 274 -8.49 -18.25 -4.78
C TYR A 274 -8.61 -19.21 -5.98
N PRO A 275 -7.77 -19.09 -7.03
CA PRO A 275 -6.79 -18.02 -7.30
C PRO A 275 -7.43 -16.75 -7.92
N MET A 276 -6.77 -15.61 -7.77
CA MET A 276 -7.24 -14.31 -8.28
C MET A 276 -6.74 -14.02 -9.69
N GLY A 277 -7.57 -13.42 -10.53
CA GLY A 277 -7.11 -12.76 -11.76
C GLY A 277 -6.61 -11.34 -11.50
N THR A 278 -5.98 -10.75 -12.51
CA THR A 278 -5.44 -9.37 -12.46
C THR A 278 -6.51 -8.36 -12.06
N LEU A 279 -7.70 -8.44 -12.67
CA LEU A 279 -8.79 -7.51 -12.39
C LEU A 279 -9.49 -7.76 -11.05
N ASN A 280 -9.49 -9.00 -10.52
CA ASN A 280 -10.01 -9.27 -9.18
C ASN A 280 -9.19 -8.49 -8.15
N ASN A 281 -7.86 -8.50 -8.29
CA ASN A 281 -6.93 -7.81 -7.40
C ASN A 281 -7.04 -6.29 -7.50
N ILE A 282 -7.11 -5.73 -8.71
CA ILE A 282 -7.32 -4.29 -8.92
C ILE A 282 -8.62 -3.82 -8.25
N ASP A 283 -9.70 -4.61 -8.35
CA ASP A 283 -10.98 -4.27 -7.72
C ASP A 283 -10.94 -4.38 -6.19
N LEU A 284 -10.17 -5.33 -5.64
CA LEU A 284 -9.92 -5.45 -4.20
C LEU A 284 -9.07 -4.30 -3.66
N ALA A 285 -8.04 -3.89 -4.42
CA ALA A 285 -7.08 -2.88 -4.03
C ALA A 285 -7.62 -1.45 -4.08
N ALA A 286 -8.53 -1.17 -5.02
CA ALA A 286 -9.05 0.17 -5.27
C ALA A 286 -9.52 0.92 -4.00
N PRO A 287 -10.40 0.35 -3.16
CA PRO A 287 -10.83 1.03 -1.94
C PRO A 287 -9.74 1.08 -0.86
N LEU A 288 -8.65 0.32 -0.96
CA LEU A 288 -7.64 0.19 0.09
C LEU A 288 -6.41 1.09 -0.13
N SER A 289 -6.33 1.80 -1.25
CA SER A 289 -5.17 2.60 -1.67
C SER A 289 -4.63 3.54 -0.59
N PHE A 290 -5.49 4.08 0.28
CA PHE A 290 -5.09 4.97 1.37
C PHE A 290 -4.22 4.29 2.44
N ARG A 291 -4.24 2.96 2.55
CA ARG A 291 -3.42 2.24 3.54
C ARG A 291 -1.92 2.21 3.18
N SER A 292 -1.59 2.47 1.92
CA SER A 292 -0.21 2.56 1.47
C SER A 292 0.43 3.89 1.88
N ALA A 293 1.66 3.82 2.40
CA ALA A 293 2.54 4.93 2.72
C ALA A 293 4.01 4.45 2.73
N PRO A 294 5.00 5.35 2.71
CA PRO A 294 6.39 4.95 2.95
C PRO A 294 6.52 4.06 4.18
N GLN A 295 7.21 2.94 4.01
CA GLN A 295 7.38 1.86 5.01
C GLN A 295 6.13 1.02 5.30
N ARG A 296 5.05 1.17 4.53
CA ARG A 296 3.78 0.43 4.67
C ARG A 296 3.10 0.30 3.32
N TRP A 297 3.33 -0.79 2.59
CA TRP A 297 2.78 -0.94 1.25
C TRP A 297 1.68 -2.00 1.20
N ASN A 298 0.55 -1.68 0.60
CA ASN A 298 -0.39 -2.71 0.17
C ASN A 298 0.28 -3.57 -0.91
N ASP A 299 0.35 -4.86 -0.65
CA ASP A 299 0.93 -5.83 -1.55
C ASP A 299 -0.17 -6.50 -2.37
N TRP A 300 -0.18 -6.18 -3.67
CA TRP A 300 -1.16 -6.72 -4.62
C TRP A 300 -0.73 -8.10 -5.13
N ASP A 301 0.19 -8.78 -4.46
CA ASP A 301 0.78 -10.05 -4.85
C ASP A 301 1.69 -9.95 -6.10
N MET A 302 2.43 -11.03 -6.33
CA MET A 302 3.49 -11.13 -7.33
C MET A 302 2.98 -10.94 -8.76
N LEU A 303 3.80 -10.29 -9.58
CA LEU A 303 3.56 -10.10 -11.01
C LEU A 303 3.57 -11.46 -11.74
N GLN A 304 2.55 -11.69 -12.56
CA GLN A 304 2.39 -12.92 -13.38
C GLN A 304 2.98 -12.75 -14.79
N ILE A 305 3.65 -11.64 -15.03
CA ILE A 305 4.19 -11.23 -16.32
C ILE A 305 5.25 -12.22 -16.80
N GLY A 306 4.99 -12.88 -17.93
CA GLY A 306 5.87 -13.91 -18.49
C GLY A 306 5.59 -15.32 -17.99
N ASN A 307 4.57 -15.53 -17.15
CA ASN A 307 4.05 -16.85 -16.82
C ASN A 307 2.93 -17.27 -17.78
N GLY A 308 2.87 -18.58 -18.05
CA GLY A 308 1.88 -19.17 -18.95
C GLY A 308 1.81 -18.46 -20.30
N ASP A 309 0.59 -18.33 -20.82
CA ASP A 309 0.31 -17.63 -22.08
C ASP A 309 -0.26 -16.22 -21.86
N MET A 310 0.15 -15.54 -20.78
CA MET A 310 -0.37 -14.20 -20.45
C MET A 310 -0.16 -13.23 -21.63
N PRO A 311 -1.24 -12.64 -22.20
CA PRO A 311 -1.12 -11.73 -23.33
C PRO A 311 -0.32 -10.47 -23.00
N ALA A 312 0.45 -9.96 -23.96
CA ALA A 312 1.28 -8.77 -23.75
C ALA A 312 0.50 -7.52 -23.31
N GLY A 313 -0.76 -7.36 -23.77
CA GLY A 313 -1.65 -6.29 -23.31
C GLY A 313 -2.01 -6.43 -21.83
N GLU A 314 -2.38 -7.65 -21.40
CA GLU A 314 -2.69 -7.93 -20.00
C GLU A 314 -1.45 -7.74 -19.11
N ALA A 315 -0.27 -8.15 -19.59
CA ALA A 315 1.00 -7.93 -18.91
C ALA A 315 1.33 -6.44 -18.75
N ARG A 316 1.13 -5.63 -19.79
CA ARG A 316 1.27 -4.16 -19.70
C ARG A 316 0.28 -3.56 -18.73
N ALA A 317 -0.97 -4.01 -18.75
CA ALA A 317 -1.99 -3.55 -17.82
C ALA A 317 -1.63 -3.90 -16.37
N GLN A 318 -1.21 -5.13 -16.09
CA GLN A 318 -0.76 -5.54 -14.75
C GLN A 318 0.41 -4.69 -14.28
N PHE A 319 1.47 -4.54 -15.08
CA PHE A 319 2.63 -3.72 -14.68
C PHE A 319 2.26 -2.26 -14.43
N SER A 320 1.43 -1.69 -15.31
CA SER A 320 0.95 -0.31 -15.22
C SER A 320 0.19 -0.06 -13.93
N LEU A 321 -0.75 -0.94 -13.58
CA LEU A 321 -1.61 -0.74 -12.42
C LEU A 321 -0.88 -1.04 -11.11
N TRP A 322 0.04 -2.01 -11.07
CA TRP A 322 0.88 -2.22 -9.88
C TRP A 322 1.76 -0.99 -9.61
N ALA A 323 2.38 -0.44 -10.65
CA ALA A 323 3.23 0.74 -10.52
C ALA A 323 2.45 2.01 -10.12
N VAL A 324 1.32 2.28 -10.78
CA VAL A 324 0.45 3.41 -10.40
C VAL A 324 -0.13 3.20 -9.01
N GLY A 325 -0.53 1.96 -8.67
CA GLY A 325 -1.02 1.58 -7.36
C GLY A 325 0.00 1.71 -6.23
N GLY A 326 1.30 1.69 -6.54
CA GLY A 326 2.37 1.66 -5.54
C GLY A 326 2.44 0.31 -4.80
N SER A 327 2.17 -0.78 -5.51
CA SER A 327 2.35 -2.15 -5.03
C SER A 327 3.82 -2.57 -5.16
N PRO A 328 4.36 -3.44 -4.28
CA PRO A 328 5.65 -4.08 -4.52
C PRO A 328 5.73 -4.69 -5.93
N LEU A 329 6.82 -4.41 -6.65
CA LEU A 329 7.08 -4.98 -7.97
C LEU A 329 7.92 -6.25 -7.81
N ILE A 330 7.27 -7.34 -7.38
CA ILE A 330 7.90 -8.66 -7.23
C ILE A 330 7.57 -9.53 -8.44
N ALA A 331 8.57 -9.80 -9.29
CA ALA A 331 8.43 -10.70 -10.42
C ALA A 331 8.26 -12.16 -9.97
N GLY A 332 7.26 -12.87 -10.49
CA GLY A 332 7.02 -14.29 -10.21
C GLY A 332 7.43 -15.25 -11.34
N ASN A 333 7.95 -14.75 -12.46
CA ASN A 333 8.28 -15.61 -13.60
C ASN A 333 9.67 -16.24 -13.50
N ASN A 334 9.96 -17.21 -14.38
CA ASN A 334 11.34 -17.67 -14.56
C ASN A 334 12.15 -16.59 -15.32
N ILE A 335 12.82 -15.71 -14.58
CA ILE A 335 13.60 -14.60 -15.13
C ILE A 335 14.88 -15.02 -15.85
N ALA A 336 15.35 -16.26 -15.66
CA ALA A 336 16.52 -16.78 -16.37
C ALA A 336 16.22 -17.08 -17.84
N THR A 337 14.96 -17.39 -18.16
CA THR A 337 14.51 -17.77 -19.51
C THR A 337 13.45 -16.84 -20.08
N MET A 338 13.26 -15.65 -19.50
CA MET A 338 12.25 -14.71 -19.97
C MET A 338 12.58 -14.14 -21.35
N ASN A 339 11.54 -13.91 -22.16
CA ASN A 339 11.69 -13.32 -23.49
C ASN A 339 11.89 -11.79 -23.42
N ASP A 340 12.23 -11.19 -24.56
CA ASP A 340 12.49 -9.76 -24.69
C ASP A 340 11.29 -8.89 -24.28
N THR A 341 10.08 -9.25 -24.72
CA THR A 341 8.84 -8.53 -24.38
C THR A 341 8.61 -8.50 -22.87
N THR A 342 8.75 -9.63 -22.19
CA THR A 342 8.64 -9.74 -20.73
C THR A 342 9.70 -8.87 -20.04
N ARG A 343 10.96 -8.94 -20.49
CA ARG A 343 12.04 -8.11 -19.96
C ARG A 343 11.75 -6.62 -20.14
N GLU A 344 11.32 -6.19 -21.32
CA GLU A 344 10.99 -4.79 -21.63
C GLU A 344 9.86 -4.25 -20.75
N ILE A 345 8.83 -5.06 -20.50
CA ILE A 345 7.74 -4.71 -19.58
C ILE A 345 8.27 -4.55 -18.16
N LEU A 346 8.96 -5.58 -17.63
CA LEU A 346 9.48 -5.58 -16.26
C LEU A 346 10.54 -4.51 -16.02
N THR A 347 11.23 -4.05 -17.06
CA THR A 347 12.31 -3.04 -16.95
C THR A 347 11.92 -1.67 -17.47
N ASN A 348 10.62 -1.39 -17.68
CA ASN A 348 10.16 -0.07 -18.09
C ASN A 348 10.44 0.97 -17.00
N SER A 349 11.57 1.68 -17.16
CA SER A 349 12.05 2.69 -16.21
C SER A 349 11.08 3.83 -15.93
N ALA A 350 10.22 4.20 -16.88
CA ALA A 350 9.28 5.30 -16.70
C ALA A 350 8.12 4.92 -15.76
N LEU A 351 7.65 3.67 -15.84
CA LEU A 351 6.65 3.15 -14.91
C LEU A 351 7.25 2.80 -13.55
N ILE A 352 8.48 2.28 -13.51
CA ILE A 352 9.20 2.08 -12.25
C ILE A 352 9.42 3.41 -11.52
N GLU A 353 9.74 4.49 -12.25
CA GLU A 353 9.84 5.82 -11.64
C GLU A 353 8.50 6.26 -11.01
N VAL A 354 7.37 5.95 -11.65
CA VAL A 354 6.04 6.19 -11.08
C VAL A 354 5.86 5.40 -9.79
N ASP A 355 6.16 4.10 -9.80
CA ASP A 355 6.07 3.22 -8.62
C ASP A 355 6.90 3.77 -7.44
N GLN A 356 8.16 4.13 -7.72
CA GLN A 356 9.14 4.58 -6.76
C GLN A 356 8.99 6.07 -6.37
N SER A 357 7.97 6.76 -6.88
CA SER A 357 7.69 8.17 -6.58
C SER A 357 6.51 8.31 -5.61
N TRP A 358 6.70 9.07 -4.54
CA TRP A 358 5.69 9.34 -3.52
C TRP A 358 5.31 10.82 -3.52
N GLY A 359 4.15 11.14 -4.09
CA GLY A 359 3.55 12.48 -4.06
C GLY A 359 2.50 12.67 -2.96
N GLY A 360 2.59 11.89 -1.87
CA GLY A 360 1.64 11.96 -0.75
C GLY A 360 0.55 10.88 -0.74
N SER A 361 0.37 10.14 -1.83
CA SER A 361 -0.59 9.03 -1.90
C SER A 361 -0.13 7.94 -2.87
N ALA A 362 -0.57 6.72 -2.62
CA ALA A 362 -0.63 5.67 -3.63
C ALA A 362 -1.66 6.01 -4.71
N GLY A 363 -1.64 5.28 -5.83
CA GLY A 363 -2.60 5.47 -6.91
C GLY A 363 -4.02 5.12 -6.48
N ARG A 364 -4.98 5.93 -6.92
CA ARG A 364 -6.40 5.75 -6.62
C ARG A 364 -7.21 5.62 -7.89
N ARG A 365 -8.29 4.83 -7.82
CA ARG A 365 -9.29 4.76 -8.89
C ARG A 365 -10.10 6.06 -8.91
N ILE A 366 -10.05 6.76 -10.02
CA ILE A 366 -10.78 8.02 -10.26
C ILE A 366 -12.18 7.73 -10.80
N SER A 367 -12.31 6.78 -11.71
CA SER A 367 -13.61 6.38 -12.25
C SER A 367 -13.55 4.97 -12.82
N ARG A 368 -14.72 4.31 -12.84
CA ARG A 368 -14.95 3.09 -13.60
C ARG A 368 -16.34 3.17 -14.24
N VAL A 369 -16.41 3.16 -15.57
CA VAL A 369 -17.65 3.20 -16.35
C VAL A 369 -17.66 2.02 -17.32
N GLY A 370 -18.38 0.97 -16.95
CA GLY A 370 -18.29 -0.33 -17.63
C GLY A 370 -16.85 -0.85 -17.59
N ASP A 371 -16.27 -1.04 -18.77
CA ASP A 371 -14.88 -1.50 -18.97
C ASP A 371 -13.85 -0.37 -19.08
N ALA A 372 -14.28 0.90 -19.03
CA ALA A 372 -13.36 2.04 -18.89
C ALA A 372 -12.98 2.21 -17.43
N GLU A 373 -11.70 2.25 -17.12
CA GLU A 373 -11.26 2.55 -15.76
C GLU A 373 -10.07 3.51 -15.77
N VAL A 374 -10.08 4.47 -14.85
CA VAL A 374 -9.05 5.50 -14.72
C VAL A 374 -8.46 5.45 -13.33
N TRP A 375 -7.14 5.42 -13.26
CA TRP A 375 -6.38 5.55 -12.01
C TRP A 375 -5.45 6.75 -12.08
N ALA A 376 -5.18 7.36 -10.94
CA ALA A 376 -4.22 8.45 -10.83
C ALA A 376 -3.36 8.36 -9.57
N LYS A 377 -2.07 8.68 -9.71
CA LYS A 377 -1.10 8.76 -8.61
C LYS A 377 -0.39 10.11 -8.65
N PRO A 378 -0.42 10.91 -7.56
CA PRO A 378 0.42 12.10 -7.46
C PRO A 378 1.89 11.68 -7.29
N LEU A 379 2.80 12.37 -7.99
CA LEU A 379 4.23 12.10 -7.96
C LEU A 379 4.95 13.13 -7.07
N ALA A 380 6.16 12.77 -6.60
CA ALA A 380 6.96 13.60 -5.69
C ALA A 380 7.36 14.97 -6.26
N ASP A 381 7.31 15.12 -7.58
CA ASP A 381 7.53 16.36 -8.30
C ASP A 381 6.22 17.03 -8.77
N GLY A 382 5.08 16.61 -8.21
CA GLY A 382 3.72 17.16 -8.37
C GLY A 382 3.03 16.89 -9.69
N ASP A 383 3.72 16.23 -10.62
CA ASP A 383 3.09 15.59 -11.75
C ASP A 383 2.10 14.52 -11.29
N VAL A 384 1.21 14.11 -12.20
CA VAL A 384 0.27 13.01 -11.96
C VAL A 384 0.51 11.92 -12.98
N ALA A 385 0.72 10.69 -12.52
CA ALA A 385 0.63 9.51 -13.37
C ALA A 385 -0.85 9.12 -13.51
N VAL A 386 -1.33 8.94 -14.74
CA VAL A 386 -2.72 8.60 -15.06
C VAL A 386 -2.74 7.33 -15.89
N ALA A 387 -3.30 6.25 -15.36
CA ALA A 387 -3.52 5.02 -16.11
C ALA A 387 -4.96 4.98 -16.64
N LEU A 388 -5.07 4.75 -17.95
CA LEU A 388 -6.31 4.53 -18.68
C LEU A 388 -6.37 3.04 -19.01
N LEU A 389 -7.19 2.30 -18.27
CA LEU A 389 -7.35 0.86 -18.37
C LEU A 389 -8.58 0.51 -19.20
N ASN A 390 -8.39 -0.38 -20.18
CA ASN A 390 -9.48 -1.08 -20.84
C ASN A 390 -9.60 -2.49 -20.28
N ARG A 391 -10.70 -2.75 -19.57
CA ARG A 391 -11.00 -4.08 -18.99
C ARG A 391 -11.58 -5.06 -20.01
N GLY A 392 -12.11 -4.55 -21.12
CA GLY A 392 -12.94 -5.28 -22.08
C GLY A 392 -12.16 -5.95 -23.20
N ASN A 393 -12.89 -6.69 -24.02
CA ASN A 393 -12.35 -7.54 -25.09
C ASN A 393 -12.23 -6.86 -26.46
N SER A 394 -12.51 -5.56 -26.55
CA SER A 394 -12.38 -4.77 -27.78
C SER A 394 -11.74 -3.41 -27.49
N PRO A 395 -11.04 -2.79 -28.47
CA PRO A 395 -10.52 -1.44 -28.31
C PRO A 395 -11.61 -0.46 -27.90
N ARG A 396 -11.29 0.47 -26.99
CA ARG A 396 -12.22 1.50 -26.56
C ARG A 396 -11.51 2.79 -26.16
N THR A 397 -12.20 3.91 -26.30
CA THR A 397 -11.72 5.18 -25.73
C THR A 397 -11.94 5.18 -24.23
N VAL A 398 -10.90 5.51 -23.48
CA VAL A 398 -10.95 5.76 -22.03
C VAL A 398 -10.52 7.21 -21.81
N SER A 399 -11.24 7.94 -20.95
CA SER A 399 -11.01 9.37 -20.76
C SER A 399 -11.30 9.84 -19.34
N THR A 400 -10.67 10.94 -18.96
CA THR A 400 -10.92 11.68 -17.72
C THR A 400 -10.77 13.18 -17.94
N SER A 401 -11.17 13.99 -16.95
CA SER A 401 -11.04 15.45 -16.97
C SER A 401 -9.89 15.93 -16.08
N ALA A 402 -9.36 17.10 -16.38
CA ALA A 402 -8.36 17.75 -15.51
C ALA A 402 -8.90 18.04 -14.11
N ALA A 403 -10.20 18.35 -13.99
CA ALA A 403 -10.87 18.58 -12.72
C ALA A 403 -10.93 17.30 -11.86
N ALA A 404 -11.30 16.16 -12.44
CA ALA A 404 -11.33 14.88 -11.72
C ALA A 404 -9.95 14.42 -11.22
N LEU A 405 -8.88 14.88 -11.88
CA LEU A 405 -7.49 14.63 -11.52
C LEU A 405 -6.89 15.71 -10.60
N ASN A 406 -7.68 16.71 -10.19
CA ASN A 406 -7.22 17.87 -9.43
C ASN A 406 -6.02 18.62 -10.06
N LEU A 407 -5.87 18.64 -11.39
CA LEU A 407 -4.67 19.22 -12.04
C LEU A 407 -4.58 20.76 -11.96
N GLY A 408 -5.60 21.42 -11.40
CA GLY A 408 -5.73 22.88 -11.40
C GLY A 408 -6.45 23.42 -12.64
N GLY A 409 -6.39 24.74 -12.84
CA GLY A 409 -7.08 25.46 -13.91
C GLY A 409 -6.16 25.92 -15.04
N SER A 410 -5.41 25.00 -15.67
CA SER A 410 -4.60 25.33 -16.85
C SER A 410 -5.42 25.22 -18.15
N ALA A 411 -5.10 26.06 -19.14
CA ALA A 411 -5.67 26.01 -20.48
C ALA A 411 -5.24 24.77 -21.28
N SER A 412 -4.09 24.17 -20.93
CA SER A 412 -3.58 22.94 -21.55
C SER A 412 -2.62 22.19 -20.62
N TYR A 413 -2.56 20.87 -20.78
CA TYR A 413 -1.66 19.98 -20.04
C TYR A 413 -0.71 19.28 -21.01
N ALA A 414 0.54 19.09 -20.60
CA ALA A 414 1.49 18.25 -21.33
C ALA A 414 1.36 16.80 -20.85
N LEU A 415 1.33 15.86 -21.80
CA LEU A 415 1.19 14.43 -21.55
C LEU A 415 2.41 13.72 -22.12
N ARG A 416 2.97 12.77 -21.38
CA ARG A 416 3.99 11.83 -21.86
C ARG A 416 3.48 10.42 -21.67
N ASP A 417 3.32 9.68 -22.76
CA ASP A 417 3.01 8.25 -22.76
C ASP A 417 4.22 7.48 -22.20
N LEU A 418 4.01 6.73 -21.12
CA LEU A 418 5.07 6.03 -20.40
C LEU A 418 5.44 4.68 -21.00
N TRP A 419 4.65 4.17 -21.95
CA TRP A 419 5.01 3.00 -22.75
C TRP A 419 5.77 3.39 -24.01
N THR A 420 5.33 4.44 -24.71
CA THR A 420 5.91 4.81 -26.02
C THR A 420 6.90 5.98 -25.95
N GLY A 421 6.94 6.71 -24.85
CA GLY A 421 7.75 7.93 -24.68
C GLY A 421 7.24 9.15 -25.45
N ARG A 422 6.16 8.99 -26.24
CA ARG A 422 5.60 10.08 -27.04
C ARG A 422 5.00 11.17 -26.15
N THR A 423 5.25 12.41 -26.51
CA THR A 423 4.70 13.59 -25.83
C THR A 423 3.59 14.23 -26.65
N SER A 424 2.55 14.72 -25.99
CA SER A 424 1.44 15.45 -26.59
C SER A 424 0.94 16.54 -25.63
N THR A 425 -0.04 17.32 -26.07
CA THR A 425 -0.74 18.29 -25.22
C THR A 425 -2.25 18.11 -25.35
N SER A 426 -2.98 18.27 -24.25
CA SER A 426 -4.44 18.31 -24.26
C SER A 426 -4.97 19.60 -23.64
N SER A 427 -5.86 20.28 -24.36
CA SER A 427 -6.69 21.39 -23.85
C SER A 427 -8.12 20.94 -23.52
N GLY A 428 -8.41 19.64 -23.63
CA GLY A 428 -9.71 19.03 -23.37
C GLY A 428 -9.57 17.86 -22.40
N PRO A 429 -10.40 16.81 -22.54
CA PRO A 429 -10.22 15.58 -21.79
C PRO A 429 -8.83 14.97 -22.00
N LEU A 430 -8.34 14.27 -20.99
CA LEU A 430 -7.19 13.37 -21.13
C LEU A 430 -7.76 12.02 -21.57
N SER A 431 -7.45 11.60 -22.80
CA SER A 431 -8.05 10.40 -23.39
C SER A 431 -7.11 9.64 -24.32
N ALA A 432 -7.32 8.34 -24.43
CA ALA A 432 -6.66 7.48 -25.41
C ALA A 432 -7.62 6.39 -25.91
N GLU A 433 -7.41 5.93 -27.15
CA GLU A 433 -7.92 4.63 -27.57
C GLU A 433 -7.01 3.56 -26.96
N VAL A 434 -7.59 2.69 -26.15
CA VAL A 434 -6.87 1.64 -25.42
C VAL A 434 -7.26 0.29 -26.01
N PRO A 435 -6.30 -0.54 -26.48
CA PRO A 435 -6.58 -1.88 -26.97
C PRO A 435 -7.33 -2.76 -25.96
N ALA A 436 -7.90 -3.87 -26.42
CA ALA A 436 -8.54 -4.85 -25.55
C ALA A 436 -7.58 -5.32 -24.45
N ARG A 437 -8.05 -5.33 -23.20
CA ARG A 437 -7.31 -5.81 -22.02
C ARG A 437 -5.90 -5.22 -21.91
N ASP A 438 -5.80 -3.90 -22.03
CA ASP A 438 -4.52 -3.17 -22.06
C ASP A 438 -4.64 -1.86 -21.29
N ALA A 439 -3.52 -1.16 -21.11
CA ALA A 439 -3.47 0.13 -20.46
C ALA A 439 -2.58 1.13 -21.22
N VAL A 440 -3.03 2.39 -21.26
CA VAL A 440 -2.18 3.54 -21.61
C VAL A 440 -1.90 4.31 -20.33
N VAL A 441 -0.63 4.64 -20.09
CA VAL A 441 -0.26 5.44 -18.91
C VAL A 441 0.39 6.73 -19.36
N TYR A 442 -0.13 7.85 -18.86
CA TYR A 442 0.44 9.16 -19.07
C TYR A 442 1.08 9.66 -17.78
N ARG A 443 2.25 10.30 -17.88
CA ARG A 443 2.63 11.34 -16.92
C ARG A 443 2.10 12.66 -17.43
N VAL A 444 1.40 13.37 -16.55
CA VAL A 444 0.76 14.64 -16.87
C VAL A 444 1.46 15.72 -16.06
N GLU A 445 2.04 16.69 -16.77
CA GLU A 445 2.70 17.82 -16.14
C GLU A 445 1.65 18.69 -15.45
N ARG A 446 1.79 18.88 -14.14
CA ARG A 446 0.94 19.81 -13.39
C ARG A 446 1.57 21.20 -13.40
N LYS A 447 1.02 22.13 -14.19
CA LYS A 447 1.47 23.54 -14.16
C LYS A 447 0.86 24.28 -12.96
N GLY A 448 1.67 24.57 -11.93
CA GLY A 448 1.25 25.32 -10.74
C GLY A 448 2.12 25.07 -9.49
N SER A 449 1.83 25.79 -8.40
CA SER A 449 2.62 25.87 -7.17
C SER A 449 2.51 24.66 -6.21
N LEU A 450 1.94 23.54 -6.64
CA LEU A 450 1.62 22.43 -5.74
C LEU A 450 2.82 21.68 -5.17
N ASN A 451 4.04 21.95 -5.62
CA ASN A 451 5.26 21.46 -4.94
C ASN A 451 6.05 22.58 -4.29
N ALA A 452 5.64 23.83 -4.50
CA ALA A 452 6.23 24.94 -3.78
C ALA A 452 5.73 24.87 -2.33
N PRO A 453 6.57 25.24 -1.34
CA PRO A 453 6.09 25.51 0.00
C PRO A 453 4.95 26.52 -0.04
N LEU A 454 3.94 26.31 0.81
CA LEU A 454 2.86 27.30 0.94
C LEU A 454 3.45 28.64 1.40
N PRO A 455 2.96 29.77 0.85
CA PRO A 455 3.31 31.10 1.35
C PRO A 455 2.98 31.26 2.84
N ALA A 456 3.62 32.22 3.51
CA ALA A 456 3.25 32.55 4.89
C ALA A 456 1.79 33.02 5.00
N GLY A 457 1.10 32.62 6.06
CA GLY A 457 -0.31 32.92 6.32
C GLY A 457 -1.16 31.67 6.58
N GLU A 458 -2.45 31.91 6.77
CA GLU A 458 -3.45 30.86 6.95
C GLU A 458 -4.00 30.41 5.59
N HIS A 459 -4.05 29.10 5.35
CA HIS A 459 -4.59 28.50 4.13
C HIS A 459 -5.70 27.51 4.51
N ARG A 460 -6.90 27.72 3.94
CA ARG A 460 -8.07 26.89 4.21
C ARG A 460 -8.09 25.69 3.27
N ALA A 461 -8.31 24.50 3.82
CA ALA A 461 -8.22 23.24 3.06
C ALA A 461 -9.18 23.20 1.87
N GLY A 462 -10.39 23.77 2.01
CA GLY A 462 -11.38 23.88 0.93
C GLY A 462 -10.95 24.76 -0.25
N ASP A 463 -10.05 25.72 -0.02
CA ASP A 463 -9.59 26.69 -1.01
C ASP A 463 -8.24 26.30 -1.64
N MET A 464 -7.55 25.31 -1.06
CA MET A 464 -6.28 24.79 -1.55
C MET A 464 -6.44 23.86 -2.74
N ASN A 465 -5.46 23.86 -3.65
CA ASN A 465 -5.35 22.76 -4.61
C ASN A 465 -4.97 21.46 -3.88
N TRP A 466 -5.58 20.34 -4.25
CA TRP A 466 -5.30 19.05 -3.63
C TRP A 466 -4.37 18.23 -4.53
N ALA A 467 -3.40 17.55 -3.93
CA ALA A 467 -2.55 16.61 -4.66
C ALA A 467 -3.37 15.41 -5.15
N ALA A 468 -4.22 14.86 -4.25
CA ALA A 468 -5.18 13.80 -4.53
C ALA A 468 -6.39 13.92 -3.60
N SER A 469 -7.52 13.37 -4.04
CA SER A 469 -8.72 13.22 -3.21
C SER A 469 -9.40 11.89 -3.52
N TYR A 470 -10.03 11.30 -2.51
CA TYR A 470 -10.86 10.11 -2.60
C TYR A 470 -12.00 10.24 -1.61
N ASN A 471 -13.14 9.67 -1.97
CA ASN A 471 -14.33 9.67 -1.16
C ASN A 471 -15.08 8.35 -1.40
N GLY A 472 -15.68 7.79 -0.36
CA GLY A 472 -16.42 6.54 -0.44
C GLY A 472 -17.67 6.70 -1.31
N TRP A 473 -18.32 7.84 -1.20
CA TRP A 473 -19.53 8.19 -1.93
C TRP A 473 -19.54 9.65 -2.40
N GLY A 474 -19.87 9.89 -3.67
CA GLY A 474 -19.79 11.21 -4.28
C GLY A 474 -18.37 11.79 -4.34
N PRO A 475 -18.21 13.05 -4.77
CA PRO A 475 -16.92 13.74 -4.65
C PRO A 475 -16.70 14.30 -3.24
N VAL A 476 -15.44 14.60 -2.92
CA VAL A 476 -15.13 15.45 -1.76
C VAL A 476 -15.60 16.86 -2.07
N GLU A 477 -16.32 17.45 -1.13
CA GLU A 477 -16.94 18.76 -1.26
C GLU A 477 -16.08 19.87 -0.65
N ARG A 478 -15.96 20.98 -1.38
CA ARG A 478 -15.23 22.17 -0.94
C ARG A 478 -16.20 23.11 -0.24
N ASN A 479 -15.94 23.42 1.04
CA ASN A 479 -16.71 24.38 1.83
C ASN A 479 -18.21 24.05 1.94
N ARG A 480 -18.57 22.77 1.78
CA ARG A 480 -19.93 22.22 1.83
C ARG A 480 -19.90 20.81 2.41
N SER A 481 -20.99 20.35 3.02
CA SER A 481 -21.18 18.96 3.44
C SER A 481 -21.15 18.01 2.23
N ASN A 482 -21.06 16.70 2.44
CA ASN A 482 -21.16 15.75 1.32
C ASN A 482 -22.60 15.69 0.78
N GLY A 483 -22.81 15.99 -0.51
CA GLY A 483 -24.14 15.92 -1.13
C GLY A 483 -24.38 14.70 -2.03
N GLU A 484 -23.52 13.69 -1.91
CA GLU A 484 -23.61 12.36 -2.54
C GLU A 484 -23.44 12.28 -4.07
N GLN A 485 -24.02 13.18 -4.88
CA GLN A 485 -24.13 12.95 -6.33
C GLN A 485 -23.03 13.63 -7.15
N GLY A 486 -22.77 14.91 -6.91
CA GLY A 486 -21.90 15.69 -7.77
C GLY A 486 -21.37 16.96 -7.12
N ALA A 487 -20.20 17.39 -7.58
CA ALA A 487 -19.48 18.49 -6.95
C ALA A 487 -20.34 19.74 -6.76
N GLY A 488 -20.42 20.23 -5.52
CA GLY A 488 -21.12 21.44 -5.12
C GLY A 488 -22.60 21.26 -4.79
N ASP A 489 -23.11 20.03 -4.70
CA ASP A 489 -24.50 19.74 -4.32
C ASP A 489 -24.75 19.70 -2.81
N GLY A 490 -23.68 19.65 -2.02
CA GLY A 490 -23.69 19.68 -0.56
C GLY A 490 -24.31 20.93 0.07
N ARG A 491 -24.74 20.79 1.33
CA ARG A 491 -25.29 21.87 2.16
C ARG A 491 -24.16 22.65 2.85
N THR A 492 -24.54 23.66 3.63
CA THR A 492 -23.58 24.32 4.53
C THR A 492 -23.10 23.32 5.57
N LEU A 493 -21.78 23.21 5.76
CA LEU A 493 -21.16 22.38 6.79
C LEU A 493 -21.76 22.70 8.16
N SER A 494 -22.15 21.69 8.91
CA SER A 494 -22.75 21.88 10.23
C SER A 494 -22.38 20.78 11.23
N LEU A 495 -21.88 21.19 12.40
CA LEU A 495 -21.51 20.28 13.49
C LEU A 495 -21.99 20.82 14.84
N GLY A 496 -22.72 20.00 15.60
CA GLY A 496 -23.17 20.36 16.94
C GLY A 496 -24.10 21.59 16.93
N GLY A 497 -24.88 21.77 15.87
CA GLY A 497 -25.77 22.91 15.64
C GLY A 497 -25.07 24.21 15.23
N ARG A 498 -23.75 24.18 14.97
CA ARG A 498 -22.97 25.32 14.48
C ARG A 498 -22.71 25.17 13.00
N THR A 499 -22.84 26.27 12.24
CA THR A 499 -22.55 26.28 10.81
C THR A 499 -21.14 26.82 10.52
N TYR A 500 -20.52 26.29 9.48
CA TYR A 500 -19.17 26.67 9.05
C TYR A 500 -19.17 27.08 7.59
N GLU A 501 -18.55 28.23 7.30
CA GLU A 501 -18.41 28.74 5.93
C GLU A 501 -17.31 27.99 5.15
N HIS A 502 -16.31 27.45 5.85
CA HIS A 502 -15.15 26.81 5.24
C HIS A 502 -14.88 25.43 5.84
N GLY A 503 -14.33 24.55 5.01
CA GLY A 503 -13.98 23.18 5.42
C GLY A 503 -14.07 22.22 4.24
N LEU A 504 -14.15 20.93 4.56
CA LEU A 504 -14.33 19.85 3.59
C LEU A 504 -15.48 18.95 4.03
N GLY A 505 -16.38 18.63 3.10
CA GLY A 505 -17.38 17.58 3.29
C GLY A 505 -16.95 16.29 2.61
N THR A 506 -16.97 15.19 3.33
CA THR A 506 -16.53 13.88 2.83
C THR A 506 -17.54 12.79 3.17
N ASN A 507 -17.41 11.62 2.55
CA ASN A 507 -18.08 10.40 2.94
C ASN A 507 -17.03 9.30 3.12
N ALA A 508 -17.07 8.61 4.25
CA ALA A 508 -16.08 7.58 4.56
C ALA A 508 -16.21 6.35 3.63
N GLU A 509 -15.14 5.65 3.28
CA GLU A 509 -13.72 5.99 3.48
C GLU A 509 -13.33 7.20 2.60
N SER A 510 -12.64 8.19 3.16
CA SER A 510 -12.18 9.36 2.39
C SER A 510 -10.74 9.71 2.71
N ALA A 511 -10.08 10.36 1.75
CA ALA A 511 -8.75 10.91 1.97
C ALA A 511 -8.48 12.12 1.07
N VAL A 512 -8.05 13.24 1.64
CA VAL A 512 -7.67 14.46 0.93
C VAL A 512 -6.22 14.79 1.22
N ASN A 513 -5.39 14.89 0.17
CA ASN A 513 -3.98 15.21 0.29
C ASN A 513 -3.70 16.68 -0.03
N LEU A 514 -3.21 17.41 0.97
CA LEU A 514 -2.78 18.79 0.90
C LEU A 514 -1.24 18.83 0.82
N TRP A 515 -0.70 19.57 -0.15
CA TRP A 515 0.73 19.83 -0.16
C TRP A 515 1.04 21.09 0.66
N LEU A 516 1.89 20.94 1.67
CA LEU A 516 2.37 22.01 2.53
C LEU A 516 3.78 22.47 2.14
N GLY A 517 4.59 21.55 1.61
CA GLY A 517 5.97 21.78 1.22
C GLY A 517 6.94 22.09 2.37
N GLY A 518 6.56 21.75 3.61
CA GLY A 518 7.44 21.78 4.79
C GLY A 518 7.53 23.13 5.51
N SER A 519 6.82 24.17 5.05
CA SER A 519 6.88 25.52 5.63
C SER A 519 5.85 25.81 6.73
N CYS A 520 4.86 24.94 6.90
CA CYS A 520 3.74 25.20 7.81
C CYS A 520 4.01 24.67 9.22
N GLU A 521 3.33 25.26 10.20
CA GLU A 521 3.53 24.98 11.62
C GLU A 521 2.40 24.13 12.20
N THR A 522 1.14 24.49 11.93
CA THR A 522 -0.02 23.88 12.58
C THR A 522 -1.15 23.59 11.58
N PHE A 523 -1.79 22.44 11.70
CA PHE A 523 -3.10 22.15 11.11
C PHE A 523 -4.18 22.19 12.19
N THR A 524 -5.33 22.79 11.89
CA THR A 524 -6.50 22.86 12.79
C THR A 524 -7.81 22.58 12.06
N ALA A 525 -8.70 21.81 12.67
CA ALA A 525 -10.08 21.58 12.22
C ALA A 525 -11.00 21.21 13.41
N GLU A 526 -12.29 21.48 13.29
CA GLU A 526 -13.35 20.81 14.06
C GLU A 526 -13.90 19.66 13.21
N VAL A 527 -14.00 18.47 13.78
CA VAL A 527 -14.39 17.26 13.03
C VAL A 527 -15.57 16.53 13.67
N GLY A 528 -16.45 15.99 12.83
CA GLY A 528 -17.63 15.24 13.24
C GLY A 528 -18.48 14.80 12.05
N VAL A 529 -19.56 14.07 12.32
CA VAL A 529 -20.58 13.74 11.32
C VAL A 529 -21.51 14.94 11.17
N ASP A 530 -21.77 15.38 9.93
CA ASP A 530 -22.59 16.56 9.63
C ASP A 530 -24.00 16.44 10.24
N ASP A 531 -24.52 17.54 10.79
CA ASP A 531 -25.83 17.57 11.46
C ASP A 531 -26.99 17.13 10.55
N GLU A 532 -26.84 17.19 9.22
CA GLU A 532 -27.84 16.74 8.24
C GLU A 532 -28.15 15.24 8.31
N VAL A 533 -27.21 14.45 8.84
CA VAL A 533 -27.36 13.00 9.00
C VAL A 533 -28.37 12.65 10.10
N GLY A 534 -28.41 13.46 11.16
CA GLY A 534 -29.22 13.25 12.36
C GLY A 534 -28.54 12.38 13.44
N ALA A 535 -29.08 12.47 14.65
CA ALA A 535 -28.45 11.90 15.84
C ALA A 535 -28.33 10.35 15.82
N GLY A 536 -27.17 9.84 16.23
CA GLY A 536 -26.89 8.41 16.41
C GLY A 536 -26.71 7.61 15.11
N ARG A 537 -26.45 8.28 13.98
CA ARG A 537 -26.22 7.67 12.68
C ARG A 537 -24.82 8.00 12.16
N GLY A 538 -24.30 7.12 11.33
CA GLY A 538 -22.92 7.17 10.87
C GLY A 538 -21.94 6.87 11.99
N SER A 539 -20.77 6.37 11.63
CA SER A 539 -19.71 6.15 12.59
C SER A 539 -18.37 6.27 11.90
N VAL A 540 -17.70 7.40 12.14
CA VAL A 540 -16.46 7.75 11.44
C VAL A 540 -15.34 8.08 12.42
N GLN A 541 -14.10 7.90 11.98
CA GLN A 541 -12.90 8.38 12.68
C GLN A 541 -12.10 9.28 11.76
N PHE A 542 -11.48 10.29 12.35
CA PHE A 542 -10.68 11.29 11.63
C PHE A 542 -9.21 11.08 11.95
N GLY A 543 -8.40 10.96 10.90
CA GLY A 543 -6.95 10.82 10.99
C GLY A 543 -6.22 11.92 10.22
N VAL A 544 -5.17 12.47 10.84
CA VAL A 544 -4.26 13.43 10.20
C VAL A 544 -2.90 12.76 10.06
N TYR A 545 -2.40 12.67 8.83
CA TYR A 545 -1.12 12.03 8.52
C TYR A 545 -0.18 13.01 7.83
N GLY A 546 1.04 13.14 8.34
CA GLY A 546 2.11 13.95 7.73
C GLY A 546 3.17 13.04 7.12
N ASP A 547 3.39 13.16 5.81
CA ASP A 547 4.32 12.33 5.04
C ASP A 547 4.15 10.82 5.31
N GLY A 548 2.88 10.40 5.44
CA GLY A 548 2.49 9.01 5.72
C GLY A 548 2.53 8.59 7.20
N LYS A 549 2.97 9.48 8.11
CA LYS A 549 3.00 9.20 9.56
C LYS A 549 1.77 9.77 10.24
N LEU A 550 1.14 8.97 11.10
CA LEU A 550 0.01 9.43 11.93
C LEU A 550 0.46 10.56 12.86
N LEU A 551 -0.24 11.69 12.81
CA LEU A 551 -0.04 12.87 13.68
C LEU A 551 -1.15 13.01 14.72
N ALA A 552 -2.39 12.71 14.34
CA ALA A 552 -3.53 12.60 15.26
C ALA A 552 -4.59 11.66 14.70
N TYR A 553 -5.38 11.09 15.61
CA TYR A 553 -6.52 10.23 15.31
C TYR A 553 -7.61 10.44 16.37
N THR A 554 -8.87 10.46 15.97
CA THR A 554 -9.99 10.58 16.91
C THR A 554 -10.51 9.21 17.35
N GLU A 555 -11.23 9.19 18.47
CA GLU A 555 -12.24 8.14 18.72
C GLU A 555 -13.36 8.21 17.65
N ALA A 556 -14.20 7.17 17.58
CA ALA A 556 -15.36 7.16 16.68
C ALA A 556 -16.34 8.29 17.01
N LYS A 557 -16.90 8.89 15.96
CA LYS A 557 -17.86 9.99 16.01
C LYS A 557 -19.12 9.59 15.28
N SER A 558 -20.27 9.84 15.89
CA SER A 558 -21.59 9.66 15.28
C SER A 558 -22.36 10.98 15.20
N GLY A 559 -23.39 11.02 14.36
CA GLY A 559 -24.24 12.20 14.19
C GLY A 559 -24.82 12.69 15.52
N GLY A 560 -24.85 14.01 15.70
CA GLY A 560 -25.37 14.67 16.91
C GLY A 560 -24.44 14.70 18.12
N GLU A 561 -23.22 14.17 18.01
CA GLU A 561 -22.17 14.38 19.02
C GLU A 561 -21.52 15.76 18.88
N GLU A 562 -20.95 16.27 19.98
CA GLU A 562 -20.12 17.48 19.94
C GLU A 562 -18.89 17.28 19.02
N PRO A 563 -18.51 18.28 18.23
CA PRO A 563 -17.34 18.20 17.37
C PRO A 563 -16.05 18.05 18.18
N THR A 564 -15.09 17.31 17.62
CA THR A 564 -13.74 17.18 18.19
C THR A 564 -12.81 18.20 17.54
N VAL A 565 -12.08 18.97 18.34
CA VAL A 565 -11.03 19.85 17.82
C VAL A 565 -9.75 19.05 17.59
N LEU A 566 -9.25 19.06 16.36
CA LEU A 566 -7.92 18.60 16.01
C LEU A 566 -7.01 19.81 15.83
N SER A 567 -5.90 19.87 16.57
CA SER A 567 -4.85 20.86 16.42
C SER A 567 -3.50 20.18 16.54
N VAL A 568 -2.78 20.04 15.43
CA VAL A 568 -1.53 19.25 15.37
C VAL A 568 -0.39 20.03 14.73
N SER A 569 0.82 19.78 15.20
CA SER A 569 2.03 20.29 14.55
C SER A 569 2.23 19.60 13.20
N VAL A 570 2.50 20.40 12.17
CA VAL A 570 2.85 19.95 10.82
C VAL A 570 4.22 20.50 10.39
N GLN A 571 5.06 20.88 11.36
CA GLN A 571 6.40 21.39 11.09
C GLN A 571 7.23 20.38 10.28
N GLY A 572 7.76 20.84 9.14
CA GLY A 572 8.56 20.02 8.23
C GLY A 572 7.76 19.01 7.39
N VAL A 573 6.44 18.90 7.60
CA VAL A 573 5.56 18.02 6.81
C VAL A 573 5.41 18.58 5.40
N LYS A 574 5.65 17.74 4.39
CA LYS A 574 5.47 18.15 2.99
C LYS A 574 4.08 17.83 2.47
N SER A 575 3.57 16.64 2.77
CA SER A 575 2.24 16.20 2.39
C SER A 575 1.41 15.90 3.64
N LEU A 576 0.25 16.54 3.75
CA LEU A 576 -0.71 16.33 4.82
C LEU A 576 -1.94 15.60 4.24
N GLU A 577 -2.20 14.39 4.72
CA GLU A 577 -3.40 13.64 4.39
C GLU A 577 -4.43 13.79 5.50
N LEU A 578 -5.64 14.21 5.12
CA LEU A 578 -6.83 14.24 5.96
C LEU A 578 -7.68 13.01 5.59
N ARG A 579 -7.79 12.05 6.51
CA ARG A 579 -8.44 10.76 6.26
C ARG A 579 -9.66 10.58 7.14
N VAL A 580 -10.75 10.10 6.56
CA VAL A 580 -11.92 9.63 7.31
C VAL A 580 -12.07 8.14 7.06
N THR A 581 -12.11 7.37 8.14
CA THR A 581 -12.42 5.93 8.07
C THR A 581 -13.80 5.67 8.62
N GLY A 582 -14.55 4.78 7.97
CA GLY A 582 -15.82 4.26 8.50
C GLY A 582 -15.53 3.26 9.60
N THR A 583 -16.49 3.04 10.50
CA THR A 583 -16.40 1.96 11.47
C THR A 583 -17.27 0.77 11.06
N VAL A 584 -17.67 -0.07 12.02
CA VAL A 584 -18.23 -1.41 11.80
C VAL A 584 -19.63 -1.43 11.14
N ASP A 585 -20.26 -0.28 10.86
CA ASP A 585 -21.65 -0.15 10.39
C ASP A 585 -21.84 0.16 8.89
N GLY A 586 -20.78 0.34 8.11
CA GLY A 586 -20.86 0.55 6.65
C GLY A 586 -20.37 1.94 6.24
N VAL A 587 -20.89 2.47 5.12
CA VAL A 587 -20.61 3.84 4.63
C VAL A 587 -21.87 4.74 4.63
N ASP A 588 -23.01 4.15 4.96
CA ASP A 588 -24.29 4.85 5.00
C ASP A 588 -24.25 5.90 6.11
N TYR A 589 -24.65 7.13 5.79
CA TYR A 589 -24.69 8.25 6.74
C TYR A 589 -23.34 8.76 7.25
N ASP A 590 -22.22 8.31 6.68
CA ASP A 590 -20.89 8.75 7.06
C ASP A 590 -20.50 10.10 6.45
N HIS A 591 -21.44 11.07 6.43
CA HIS A 591 -21.16 12.43 5.96
C HIS A 591 -20.29 13.12 7.00
N ALA A 592 -18.99 13.19 6.73
CA ALA A 592 -17.96 13.60 7.66
C ALA A 592 -17.38 14.97 7.28
N ASP A 593 -17.39 15.88 8.22
CA ASP A 593 -16.96 17.25 8.04
C ASP A 593 -15.58 17.51 8.66
N TRP A 594 -14.72 18.15 7.88
CA TRP A 594 -13.52 18.85 8.35
C TRP A 594 -13.83 20.35 8.44
N ALA A 595 -14.63 20.73 9.42
CA ALA A 595 -15.12 22.09 9.60
C ALA A 595 -14.00 23.05 10.01
N GLY A 596 -13.92 24.20 9.33
CA GLY A 596 -12.89 25.22 9.57
C GLY A 596 -11.45 24.75 9.31
N ALA A 597 -11.27 23.66 8.56
CA ALA A 597 -9.98 23.03 8.32
C ALA A 597 -8.99 23.98 7.63
N ARG A 598 -7.84 24.19 8.27
CA ARG A 598 -6.81 25.13 7.81
C ARG A 598 -5.41 24.77 8.30
N VAL A 599 -4.42 25.26 7.58
CA VAL A 599 -3.01 25.21 7.96
C VAL A 599 -2.46 26.62 8.14
N SER A 600 -1.61 26.81 9.15
CA SER A 600 -0.85 28.03 9.37
C SER A 600 0.60 27.82 8.95
N CYS A 601 1.07 28.68 8.07
CA CYS A 601 2.47 28.85 7.66
C CYS A 601 2.81 30.35 7.85
#